data_AF-B5RND4-F1
#
_entry.id   AF-B5RND4-F1
#
_cell.length_a   1.000
_cell.length_b   1.000
_cell.length_c   1.000
_cell.angle_alpha   90.00
_cell.angle_beta   90.00
_cell.angle_gamma   90.00
#
_symmetry.space_group_name_H-M   'P 1'
#
loop_
_entity.id
_entity.type
_entity.pdbx_description
1 polymer ?
#
loop_
_entity_poly.entity_id
_entity_poly.type
_entity_poly.pdbx_seq_one_letter_code
_entity_poly.pdbx_strand_id
1 'polypeptide(L)'
;MRKNREAINWNRLNNGYTKMFWDQNIRQFWVDEEIPISDDKLVWNTLSVDERDVYEKVLGGLTLLDTEQGSVGMPRIALAIDNLDYKPILGFMGAMEHMHAKSYSSIFSSLSNIDRIDYIFDWVKTYRNYQEKLELILGKYNNIHDRMSLYQALCTSVFLETFLFYSGFFYPLYLAGQGKMVNSGEIINLILRDESVHGVFVGLLAQEEFDKMTMKEQELAYKEMLLILEKLYSLEREYTKELYSCVGLESAVDVFVRYNADKALMNLGFDTKFNIKDTDVNPLVLNGLRTDTKTHDFFSTKGNGYIKPMRVEPLHDDDFM
;
A
#
# COMPACT_ATOMS: atom_id res chain seq x y z
N MET A 1 37.43 -1.62 -15.24
CA MET A 1 36.90 -0.98 -16.46
C MET A 1 35.89 0.08 -16.06
N ARG A 2 35.90 1.26 -16.70
CA ARG A 2 34.92 2.33 -16.43
C ARG A 2 33.59 1.89 -17.06
N LYS A 3 32.55 1.65 -16.25
CA LYS A 3 31.20 1.32 -16.76
C LYS A 3 30.63 2.60 -17.37
N ASN A 4 30.32 2.59 -18.67
CA ASN A 4 29.69 3.73 -19.33
C ASN A 4 28.30 3.95 -18.72
N ARG A 5 27.90 5.21 -18.59
CA ARG A 5 26.54 5.57 -18.15
C ARG A 5 25.62 5.58 -19.36
N GLU A 6 24.44 5.01 -19.20
CA GLU A 6 23.40 4.99 -20.24
C GLU A 6 22.26 5.94 -19.84
N ALA A 7 21.64 6.57 -20.82
CA ALA A 7 20.44 7.37 -20.64
C ALA A 7 19.20 6.52 -20.93
N ILE A 8 18.13 6.72 -20.16
CA ILE A 8 16.84 6.09 -20.46
C ILE A 8 16.30 6.58 -21.80
N ASN A 9 15.75 5.67 -22.61
CA ASN A 9 15.15 5.98 -23.90
C ASN A 9 13.67 5.55 -23.91
N TRP A 10 12.77 6.48 -23.59
CA TRP A 10 11.32 6.24 -23.58
C TRP A 10 10.71 5.84 -24.94
N ASN A 11 11.44 5.99 -26.05
CA ASN A 11 11.01 5.50 -27.37
C ASN A 11 11.38 4.03 -27.60
N ARG A 12 12.17 3.41 -26.71
CA ARG A 12 12.67 2.03 -26.81
C ARG A 12 12.78 1.40 -25.42
N LEU A 13 11.64 1.25 -24.75
CA LEU A 13 11.58 0.55 -23.46
C LEU A 13 11.72 -0.95 -23.67
N ASN A 14 12.32 -1.64 -22.68
CA ASN A 14 12.67 -3.05 -22.76
C ASN A 14 11.49 -4.01 -22.46
N ASN A 15 10.36 -3.51 -21.98
CA ASN A 15 9.16 -4.30 -21.73
C ASN A 15 7.87 -3.52 -22.07
N GLY A 16 6.75 -4.24 -22.14
CA GLY A 16 5.45 -3.70 -22.53
C GLY A 16 4.67 -2.98 -21.41
N TYR A 17 5.11 -3.03 -20.16
CA TYR A 17 4.31 -2.53 -19.02
C TYR A 17 4.88 -1.26 -18.38
N THR A 18 6.18 -0.99 -18.45
CA THR A 18 6.82 0.19 -17.83
C THR A 18 6.08 1.49 -18.18
N LYS A 19 5.80 1.74 -19.47
CA LYS A 19 5.09 2.95 -19.90
C LYS A 19 3.68 3.02 -19.32
N MET A 20 2.99 1.89 -19.28
CA MET A 20 1.64 1.81 -18.73
C MET A 20 1.62 2.18 -17.24
N PHE A 21 2.55 1.64 -16.45
CA PHE A 21 2.66 1.96 -15.03
C PHE A 21 3.06 3.41 -14.79
N TRP A 22 4.01 3.94 -15.59
CA TRP A 22 4.34 5.35 -15.54
C TRP A 22 3.11 6.23 -15.82
N ASP A 23 2.42 6.01 -16.93
CA ASP A 23 1.24 6.78 -17.30
C ASP A 23 0.13 6.67 -16.24
N GLN A 24 -0.06 5.48 -15.64
CA GLN A 24 -1.06 5.25 -14.60
C GLN A 24 -0.74 6.05 -13.33
N ASN A 25 0.49 5.96 -12.83
CA ASN A 25 0.97 6.71 -11.67
C ASN A 25 0.78 8.22 -11.85
N ILE A 26 1.21 8.77 -12.99
CA ILE A 26 1.10 10.20 -13.27
C ILE A 26 -0.37 10.65 -13.36
N ARG A 27 -1.25 9.87 -13.98
CA ARG A 27 -2.67 10.21 -14.11
C ARG A 27 -3.40 10.25 -12.78
N GLN A 28 -2.91 9.50 -11.80
CA GLN A 28 -3.50 9.40 -10.47
C GLN A 28 -2.95 10.44 -9.49
N PHE A 29 -1.94 11.24 -9.86
CA PHE A 29 -1.40 12.29 -9.00
C PHE A 29 -2.50 13.17 -8.38
N TRP A 30 -2.39 13.34 -7.06
CA TRP A 30 -3.29 14.09 -6.21
C TRP A 30 -2.49 14.78 -5.10
N VAL A 31 -3.08 15.80 -4.49
CA VAL A 31 -2.55 16.45 -3.29
C VAL A 31 -3.66 16.57 -2.25
N ASP A 32 -3.30 16.49 -0.97
CA ASP A 32 -4.26 16.47 0.13
C ASP A 32 -5.09 17.75 0.26
N GLU A 33 -4.56 18.88 -0.21
CA GLU A 33 -5.27 20.17 -0.23
C GLU A 33 -6.51 20.18 -1.15
N GLU A 34 -6.67 19.22 -2.05
CA GLU A 34 -7.85 19.08 -2.91
C GLU A 34 -9.07 18.55 -2.15
N ILE A 35 -8.90 18.03 -0.93
CA ILE A 35 -9.96 17.40 -0.14
C ILE A 35 -10.34 18.29 1.07
N PRO A 36 -11.62 18.63 1.28
CA PRO A 36 -12.06 19.48 2.38
C PRO A 36 -12.16 18.71 3.72
N ILE A 37 -11.01 18.31 4.27
CA ILE A 37 -10.92 17.51 5.52
C ILE A 37 -11.64 18.17 6.70
N SER A 38 -11.65 19.50 6.76
CA SER A 38 -12.28 20.26 7.86
C SER A 38 -13.76 19.93 8.06
N ASP A 39 -14.44 19.46 7.01
CA ASP A 39 -15.87 19.14 7.04
C ASP A 39 -16.16 17.90 7.89
N ASP A 40 -15.15 17.07 8.18
CA ASP A 40 -15.28 15.92 9.08
C ASP A 40 -15.30 16.31 10.58
N LYS A 41 -14.98 17.57 10.94
CA LYS A 41 -14.77 17.99 12.34
C LYS A 41 -16.00 17.82 13.23
N LEU A 42 -17.21 18.03 12.70
CA LEU A 42 -18.44 17.82 13.46
C LEU A 42 -18.64 16.34 13.78
N VAL A 43 -18.43 15.47 12.80
CA VAL A 43 -18.53 14.00 12.98
C VAL A 43 -17.46 13.52 13.95
N TRP A 44 -16.23 14.01 13.81
CA TRP A 44 -15.11 13.70 14.70
C TRP A 44 -15.44 13.92 16.17
N ASN A 45 -16.13 15.03 16.49
CA ASN A 45 -16.53 15.36 17.86
C ASN A 45 -17.61 14.44 18.43
N THR A 46 -18.30 13.66 17.59
CA THR A 46 -19.28 12.66 18.03
C THR A 46 -18.66 11.30 18.36
N LEU A 47 -17.43 11.06 17.92
CA LEU A 47 -16.71 9.83 18.21
C LEU A 47 -16.30 9.77 19.69
N SER A 48 -16.40 8.58 20.26
CA SER A 48 -15.92 8.29 21.61
C SER A 48 -14.40 8.47 21.73
N VAL A 49 -13.90 8.45 22.96
CA VAL A 49 -12.46 8.55 23.22
C VAL A 49 -11.71 7.37 22.60
N ASP A 50 -12.22 6.15 22.75
CA ASP A 50 -11.60 4.94 22.21
C ASP A 50 -11.63 4.94 20.67
N GLU A 51 -12.75 5.35 20.06
CA GLU A 51 -12.84 5.45 18.59
C GLU A 51 -11.83 6.46 18.04
N ARG A 52 -11.66 7.62 18.69
CA ARG A 52 -10.66 8.62 18.27
C ARG A 52 -9.23 8.15 18.50
N ASP A 53 -8.97 7.48 19.62
CA ASP A 53 -7.64 6.95 19.95
C ASP A 53 -7.18 5.89 18.95
N VAL A 54 -8.08 4.97 18.57
CA VAL A 54 -7.81 4.00 17.49
C VAL A 54 -7.53 4.72 16.18
N TYR A 55 -8.39 5.66 15.79
CA TYR A 55 -8.25 6.40 14.54
C TYR A 55 -6.90 7.14 14.44
N GLU A 56 -6.51 7.86 15.50
CA GLU A 56 -5.24 8.59 15.50
C GLU A 56 -4.03 7.66 15.49
N LYS A 57 -4.06 6.57 16.25
CA LYS A 57 -2.96 5.61 16.32
C LYS A 57 -2.76 4.82 15.02
N VAL A 58 -3.84 4.48 14.30
CA VAL A 58 -3.70 3.86 12.98
C VAL A 58 -3.06 4.84 12.01
N LEU A 59 -3.53 6.10 11.95
CA LEU A 59 -2.96 7.10 11.06
C LEU A 59 -1.49 7.38 11.39
N GLY A 60 -1.12 7.46 12.66
CA GLY A 60 0.27 7.67 13.06
C GLY A 60 1.18 6.50 12.63
N GLY A 61 0.65 5.27 12.71
CA GLY A 61 1.33 4.08 12.20
C GLY A 61 1.54 4.11 10.70
N LEU A 62 0.49 4.44 9.94
CA LEU A 62 0.56 4.59 8.49
C LEU A 62 1.59 5.64 8.10
N THR A 63 1.58 6.82 8.75
CA THR A 63 2.58 7.87 8.53
C THR A 63 4.01 7.35 8.68
N LEU A 64 4.30 6.55 9.71
CA LEU A 64 5.62 5.99 9.92
C LEU A 64 5.99 5.00 8.79
N LEU A 65 5.07 4.12 8.40
CA LEU A 65 5.31 3.13 7.35
C LEU A 65 5.55 3.79 5.98
N ASP A 66 4.71 4.75 5.58
CA ASP A 66 4.89 5.55 4.35
C ASP A 66 6.22 6.34 4.39
N THR A 67 6.58 6.90 5.56
CA THR A 67 7.86 7.62 5.73
C THR A 67 9.05 6.72 5.42
N GLU A 68 9.08 5.50 5.95
CA GLU A 68 10.16 4.54 5.73
C GLU A 68 10.14 3.95 4.31
N GLN A 69 8.95 3.77 3.72
CA GLN A 69 8.82 3.28 2.36
C GLN A 69 9.34 4.30 1.33
N GLY A 70 8.96 5.57 1.47
CA GLY A 70 9.46 6.65 0.62
C GLY A 70 10.94 6.98 0.83
N SER A 71 11.41 6.98 2.09
CA SER A 71 12.78 7.39 2.42
C SER A 71 13.82 6.28 2.26
N VAL A 72 13.43 5.02 2.44
CA VAL A 72 14.34 3.87 2.46
C VAL A 72 13.94 2.81 1.46
N GLY A 73 12.70 2.32 1.51
CA GLY A 73 12.25 1.19 0.69
C GLY A 73 12.43 1.42 -0.81
N MET A 74 11.69 2.39 -1.36
CA MET A 74 11.74 2.73 -2.78
C MET A 74 13.14 3.12 -3.26
N PRO A 75 13.90 4.00 -2.55
CA PRO A 75 15.27 4.32 -2.95
C PRO A 75 16.22 3.12 -2.97
N ARG A 76 16.17 2.24 -1.96
CA ARG A 76 17.05 1.06 -1.88
C ARG A 76 16.77 0.07 -3.01
N ILE A 77 15.49 -0.21 -3.26
CA ILE A 77 15.06 -1.08 -4.37
C ILE A 77 15.46 -0.46 -5.72
N ALA A 78 15.17 0.83 -5.93
CA ALA A 78 15.53 1.52 -7.17
C ALA A 78 17.03 1.55 -7.43
N LEU A 79 17.87 1.64 -6.39
CA LEU A 79 19.33 1.58 -6.53
C LEU A 79 19.82 0.17 -6.87
N ALA A 80 19.21 -0.87 -6.29
CA ALA A 80 19.61 -2.26 -6.50
C ALA A 80 19.18 -2.84 -7.86
N ILE A 81 18.12 -2.30 -8.46
CA ILE A 81 17.66 -2.72 -9.79
C ILE A 81 18.59 -2.20 -10.88
N ASP A 82 19.03 -3.09 -11.77
CA ASP A 82 19.87 -2.72 -12.92
C ASP A 82 19.08 -2.07 -14.06
N ASN A 83 17.82 -2.49 -14.28
CA ASN A 83 17.00 -1.99 -15.38
C ASN A 83 16.64 -0.50 -15.17
N LEU A 84 17.18 0.36 -16.03
CA LEU A 84 16.96 1.80 -15.97
C LEU A 84 15.51 2.20 -16.22
N ASP A 85 14.74 1.38 -16.93
CA ASP A 85 13.34 1.68 -17.29
C ASP A 85 12.43 1.68 -16.06
N TYR A 86 12.75 0.91 -15.02
CA TYR A 86 11.96 0.81 -13.80
C TYR A 86 12.19 1.97 -12.82
N LYS A 87 13.39 2.58 -12.87
CA LYS A 87 13.83 3.58 -11.87
C LYS A 87 12.93 4.82 -11.81
N PRO A 88 12.42 5.39 -12.93
CA PRO A 88 11.49 6.51 -12.87
C PRO A 88 10.19 6.18 -12.14
N ILE A 89 9.65 4.96 -12.31
CA ILE A 89 8.41 4.54 -11.67
C ILE A 89 8.64 4.44 -10.17
N LEU A 90 9.70 3.73 -9.73
CA LEU A 90 10.05 3.62 -8.31
C LEU A 90 10.36 4.98 -7.67
N GLY A 91 10.99 5.89 -8.42
CA GLY A 91 11.25 7.25 -7.96
C GLY A 91 9.97 8.07 -7.79
N PHE A 92 8.98 7.89 -8.67
CA PHE A 92 7.67 8.52 -8.53
C PHE A 92 6.87 7.92 -7.36
N MET A 93 6.84 6.59 -7.25
CA MET A 93 6.22 5.89 -6.12
C MET A 93 6.79 6.41 -4.80
N GLY A 94 8.11 6.46 -4.64
CA GLY A 94 8.75 7.00 -3.44
C GLY A 94 8.39 8.46 -3.14
N ALA A 95 8.12 9.28 -4.16
CA ALA A 95 7.61 10.63 -3.94
C ALA A 95 6.14 10.64 -3.47
N MET A 96 5.31 9.73 -4.00
CA MET A 96 3.92 9.57 -3.56
C MET A 96 3.83 9.05 -2.12
N GLU A 97 4.71 8.16 -1.66
CA GLU A 97 4.80 7.76 -0.24
C GLU A 97 4.95 8.98 0.69
N HIS A 98 5.73 10.00 0.28
CA HIS A 98 5.84 11.24 1.04
C HIS A 98 4.56 12.09 1.00
N MET A 99 3.83 12.06 -0.11
CA MET A 99 2.51 12.69 -0.21
C MET A 99 1.49 11.98 0.68
N HIS A 100 1.52 10.64 0.75
CA HIS A 100 0.70 9.85 1.67
C HIS A 100 0.99 10.24 3.12
N ALA A 101 2.27 10.20 3.52
CA ALA A 101 2.70 10.56 4.87
C ALA A 101 2.28 12.00 5.27
N LYS A 102 2.40 12.96 4.34
CA LYS A 102 1.95 14.34 4.56
C LYS A 102 0.42 14.41 4.72
N SER A 103 -0.34 13.68 3.91
CA SER A 103 -1.81 13.74 3.92
C SER A 103 -2.40 13.35 5.28
N TYR A 104 -1.81 12.40 6.01
CA TYR A 104 -2.24 12.07 7.38
C TYR A 104 -2.02 13.25 8.34
N SER A 105 -0.96 14.05 8.14
CA SER A 105 -0.72 15.25 8.94
C SER A 105 -1.78 16.33 8.70
N SER A 106 -2.31 16.42 7.48
CA SER A 106 -3.46 17.28 7.16
C SER A 106 -4.75 16.79 7.83
N ILE A 107 -4.94 15.47 7.95
CA ILE A 107 -6.02 14.89 8.76
C ILE A 107 -5.84 15.26 10.23
N PHE A 108 -4.66 15.01 10.81
CA PHE A 108 -4.37 15.32 12.21
C PHE A 108 -4.59 16.79 12.56
N SER A 109 -4.02 17.71 11.79
CA SER A 109 -4.12 19.15 12.03
C SER A 109 -5.54 19.70 11.90
N SER A 110 -6.41 19.03 11.12
CA SER A 110 -7.81 19.41 10.96
C SER A 110 -8.69 18.94 12.13
N LEU A 111 -8.38 17.77 12.69
CA LEU A 111 -9.25 17.06 13.64
C LEU A 111 -8.77 17.09 15.09
N SER A 112 -7.46 17.15 15.31
CA SER A 112 -6.84 17.03 16.63
C SER A 112 -6.10 18.31 17.04
N ASN A 113 -5.54 18.31 18.24
CA ASN A 113 -4.73 19.41 18.77
C ASN A 113 -3.26 19.03 18.85
N ILE A 114 -2.36 20.01 18.91
CA ILE A 114 -0.91 19.79 18.84
C ILE A 114 -0.38 18.85 19.94
N ASP A 115 -0.85 18.99 21.19
CA ASP A 115 -0.41 18.14 22.30
C ASP A 115 -0.77 16.67 22.06
N ARG A 116 -1.96 16.43 21.49
CA ARG A 116 -2.41 15.09 21.13
C ARG A 116 -1.63 14.53 19.94
N ILE A 117 -1.32 15.36 18.95
CA ILE A 117 -0.51 14.97 17.79
C ILE A 117 0.89 14.54 18.27
N ASP A 118 1.56 15.36 19.08
CA ASP A 118 2.88 15.06 19.63
C ASP A 118 2.88 13.74 20.42
N TYR A 119 1.84 13.51 21.24
CA TYR A 119 1.66 12.24 21.94
C TYR A 119 1.58 11.04 20.97
N ILE A 120 0.83 11.15 19.87
CA ILE A 120 0.71 10.06 18.90
C ILE A 120 2.04 9.77 18.23
N PHE A 121 2.80 10.79 17.83
CA PHE A 121 4.13 10.59 17.22
C PHE A 121 5.13 9.98 18.21
N ASP A 122 5.10 10.37 19.48
CA ASP A 122 5.91 9.75 20.54
C ASP A 122 5.52 8.29 20.80
N TRP A 123 4.20 8.00 20.79
CA TRP A 123 3.69 6.63 20.91
C TRP A 123 4.17 5.76 19.74
N VAL A 124 3.99 6.22 18.50
CA VAL A 124 4.41 5.50 17.28
C VAL A 124 5.91 5.18 17.32
N LYS A 125 6.74 6.14 17.75
CA LYS A 125 8.20 5.98 17.87
C LYS A 125 8.62 4.93 18.90
N THR A 126 7.85 4.74 19.97
CA THR A 126 8.21 3.86 21.08
C THR A 126 7.43 2.56 21.12
N TYR A 127 6.40 2.43 20.28
CA TYR A 127 5.54 1.26 20.25
C TYR A 127 6.26 0.04 19.66
N ARG A 128 6.48 -0.96 20.50
CA ARG A 128 7.28 -2.17 20.22
C ARG A 128 6.93 -2.83 18.89
N ASN A 129 5.65 -3.02 18.60
CA ASN A 129 5.23 -3.76 17.40
C ASN A 129 5.67 -3.06 16.11
N TYR A 130 5.54 -1.72 16.01
CA TYR A 130 6.05 -0.99 14.84
C TYR A 130 7.57 -1.09 14.73
N GLN A 131 8.30 -1.03 15.84
CA GLN A 131 9.76 -1.14 15.83
C GLN A 131 10.20 -2.53 15.35
N GLU A 132 9.57 -3.61 15.82
CA GLU A 132 9.87 -4.98 15.37
C GLU A 132 9.50 -5.22 13.91
N LYS A 133 8.37 -4.67 13.46
CA LYS A 133 7.94 -4.73 12.05
C LYS A 133 8.94 -4.00 11.15
N LEU A 134 9.36 -2.78 11.53
CA LEU A 134 10.33 -2.00 10.76
C LEU A 134 11.73 -2.61 10.80
N GLU A 135 12.17 -3.20 11.91
CA GLU A 135 13.46 -3.88 11.97
C GLU A 135 13.54 -4.99 10.90
N LEU A 136 12.47 -5.79 10.75
CA LEU A 136 12.38 -6.80 9.70
C LEU A 136 12.41 -6.17 8.30
N ILE A 137 11.55 -5.17 8.07
CA ILE A 137 11.36 -4.54 6.75
C ILE A 137 12.64 -3.84 6.29
N LEU A 138 13.15 -2.92 7.11
CA LEU A 138 14.37 -2.17 6.83
C LEU A 138 15.59 -3.09 6.78
N GLY A 139 15.58 -4.18 7.56
CA GLY A 139 16.57 -5.24 7.46
C GLY A 139 16.64 -5.85 6.06
N LYS A 140 15.50 -6.05 5.38
CA LYS A 140 15.48 -6.54 3.99
C LYS A 140 15.93 -5.48 2.99
N TYR A 141 15.47 -4.23 3.14
CA TYR A 141 15.85 -3.14 2.23
C TYR A 141 17.34 -2.77 2.29
N ASN A 142 17.92 -2.74 3.49
CA ASN A 142 19.31 -2.31 3.67
C ASN A 142 20.35 -3.37 3.33
N ASN A 143 19.94 -4.65 3.26
CA ASN A 143 20.82 -5.78 2.99
C ASN A 143 20.65 -6.36 1.58
N ILE A 144 20.24 -5.55 0.60
CA ILE A 144 20.21 -5.98 -0.81
C ILE A 144 21.63 -6.03 -1.38
N HIS A 145 22.11 -7.22 -1.73
CA HIS A 145 23.47 -7.43 -2.25
C HIS A 145 23.55 -8.47 -3.37
N ASP A 146 22.50 -9.24 -3.59
CA ASP A 146 22.37 -10.25 -4.64
C ASP A 146 20.90 -10.41 -5.07
N ARG A 147 20.66 -11.34 -6.00
CA ARG A 147 19.31 -11.58 -6.54
C ARG A 147 18.33 -12.07 -5.47
N MET A 148 18.78 -12.94 -4.57
CA MET A 148 17.92 -13.51 -3.52
C MET A 148 17.48 -12.42 -2.54
N SER A 149 18.42 -11.60 -2.07
CA SER A 149 18.12 -10.47 -1.17
C SER A 149 17.30 -9.38 -1.85
N LEU A 150 17.49 -9.12 -3.16
CA LEU A 150 16.61 -8.24 -3.93
C LEU A 150 15.18 -8.79 -4.01
N TYR A 151 15.03 -10.07 -4.34
CA TYR A 151 13.71 -10.72 -4.36
C TYR A 151 13.02 -10.63 -2.99
N GLN A 152 13.73 -10.93 -1.90
CA GLN A 152 13.19 -10.79 -0.55
C GLN A 152 12.76 -9.35 -0.22
N ALA A 153 13.54 -8.34 -0.63
CA ALA A 153 13.19 -6.95 -0.45
C ALA A 153 11.94 -6.55 -1.25
N LEU A 154 11.82 -7.01 -2.50
CA LEU A 154 10.63 -6.80 -3.33
C LEU A 154 9.39 -7.46 -2.72
N CYS A 155 9.48 -8.72 -2.26
CA CYS A 155 8.40 -9.38 -1.53
C CYS A 155 8.00 -8.61 -0.27
N THR A 156 8.98 -8.12 0.48
CA THR A 156 8.75 -7.36 1.72
C THR A 156 8.06 -6.03 1.43
N SER A 157 8.42 -5.37 0.33
CA SER A 157 7.74 -4.15 -0.15
C SER A 157 6.28 -4.43 -0.53
N VAL A 158 6.01 -5.51 -1.26
CA VAL A 158 4.63 -5.91 -1.57
C VAL A 158 3.84 -6.25 -0.29
N PHE A 159 4.46 -6.91 0.69
CA PHE A 159 3.81 -7.15 1.98
C PHE A 159 3.54 -5.88 2.78
N LEU A 160 4.41 -4.87 2.68
CA LEU A 160 4.13 -3.58 3.31
C LEU A 160 2.93 -2.91 2.65
N GLU A 161 2.99 -2.71 1.34
CA GLU A 161 2.06 -1.92 0.54
C GLU A 161 0.69 -2.59 0.36
N THR A 162 0.67 -3.91 0.14
CA THR A 162 -0.55 -4.68 -0.18
C THR A 162 -1.10 -5.45 1.02
N PHE A 163 -0.46 -5.42 2.19
CA PHE A 163 -0.90 -6.21 3.35
C PHE A 163 -0.84 -5.46 4.68
N LEU A 164 0.32 -4.94 5.07
CA LEU A 164 0.51 -4.35 6.40
C LEU A 164 -0.23 -3.02 6.59
N PHE A 165 -0.33 -2.18 5.55
CA PHE A 165 -1.11 -0.95 5.66
C PHE A 165 -2.62 -1.21 5.89
N TYR A 166 -3.13 -2.36 5.47
CA TYR A 166 -4.58 -2.61 5.45
C TYR A 166 -5.19 -2.81 6.85
N SER A 167 -4.40 -3.16 7.86
CA SER A 167 -4.87 -3.10 9.24
C SER A 167 -5.15 -1.67 9.68
N GLY A 168 -4.39 -0.68 9.19
CA GLY A 168 -4.59 0.74 9.46
C GLY A 168 -5.68 1.35 8.59
N PHE A 169 -5.74 1.01 7.30
CA PHE A 169 -6.78 1.47 6.38
C PHE A 169 -8.19 1.00 6.78
N PHE A 170 -8.30 -0.13 7.46
CA PHE A 170 -9.59 -0.69 7.89
C PHE A 170 -10.47 0.35 8.58
N TYR A 171 -9.93 1.08 9.56
CA TYR A 171 -10.76 1.89 10.44
C TYR A 171 -11.31 3.16 9.78
N PRO A 172 -10.50 3.95 9.05
CA PRO A 172 -11.03 5.05 8.25
C PRO A 172 -12.06 4.60 7.21
N LEU A 173 -11.81 3.47 6.52
CA LEU A 173 -12.75 2.93 5.53
C LEU A 173 -14.04 2.44 6.19
N TYR A 174 -13.94 1.82 7.37
CA TYR A 174 -15.09 1.38 8.16
C TYR A 174 -15.98 2.57 8.55
N LEU A 175 -15.40 3.67 9.05
CA LEU A 175 -16.14 4.89 9.36
C LEU A 175 -16.74 5.53 8.09
N ALA A 176 -15.95 5.63 7.01
CA ALA A 176 -16.42 6.18 5.74
C ALA A 176 -17.62 5.41 5.18
N GLY A 177 -17.60 4.08 5.27
CA GLY A 177 -18.71 3.21 4.87
C GLY A 177 -19.98 3.37 5.72
N GLN A 178 -19.87 3.99 6.90
CA GLN A 178 -21.00 4.40 7.74
C GLN A 178 -21.45 5.85 7.49
N GLY A 179 -20.83 6.54 6.52
CA GLY A 179 -21.07 7.97 6.28
C GLY A 179 -20.40 8.89 7.29
N LYS A 180 -19.40 8.40 8.04
CA LYS A 180 -18.60 9.19 8.99
C LYS A 180 -17.20 9.42 8.44
N MET A 181 -16.56 10.55 8.76
CA MET A 181 -15.18 10.82 8.35
C MET A 181 -14.95 10.66 6.83
N VAL A 182 -15.94 11.06 6.01
CA VAL A 182 -16.00 10.70 4.59
C VAL A 182 -14.94 11.40 3.74
N ASN A 183 -14.48 12.58 4.17
CA ASN A 183 -13.43 13.35 3.49
C ASN A 183 -12.07 12.73 3.80
N SER A 184 -11.81 12.41 5.07
CA SER A 184 -10.62 11.66 5.47
C SER A 184 -10.59 10.28 4.81
N GLY A 185 -11.73 9.61 4.69
CA GLY A 185 -11.87 8.36 3.96
C GLY A 185 -11.58 8.48 2.45
N GLU A 186 -11.81 9.65 1.84
CA GLU A 186 -11.40 9.90 0.45
C GLU A 186 -9.88 9.93 0.31
N ILE A 187 -9.18 10.58 1.25
CA ILE A 187 -7.70 10.54 1.27
C ILE A 187 -7.21 9.10 1.35
N ILE A 188 -7.78 8.28 2.23
CA ILE A 188 -7.42 6.86 2.34
C ILE A 188 -7.71 6.09 1.05
N ASN A 189 -8.81 6.38 0.34
CA ASN A 189 -9.10 5.77 -0.96
C ASN A 189 -8.10 6.18 -2.05
N LEU A 190 -7.63 7.44 -2.05
CA LEU A 190 -6.60 7.91 -2.98
C LEU A 190 -5.27 7.21 -2.72
N ILE A 191 -4.86 7.09 -1.45
CA ILE A 191 -3.67 6.32 -1.04
C ILE A 191 -3.82 4.86 -1.49
N LEU A 192 -4.93 4.19 -1.16
CA LEU A 192 -5.15 2.79 -1.52
C LEU A 192 -5.10 2.55 -3.04
N ARG A 193 -5.61 3.50 -3.83
CA ARG A 193 -5.52 3.44 -5.28
C ARG A 193 -4.06 3.44 -5.75
N ASP A 194 -3.22 4.26 -5.14
CA ASP A 194 -1.80 4.33 -5.47
C ASP A 194 -1.06 3.06 -4.99
N GLU A 195 -1.29 2.63 -3.74
CA GLU A 195 -0.75 1.39 -3.16
C GLU A 195 -1.10 0.14 -3.98
N SER A 196 -2.29 0.11 -4.58
CA SER A 196 -2.70 -1.00 -5.46
C SER A 196 -1.84 -1.09 -6.72
N VAL A 197 -1.41 0.05 -7.26
CA VAL A 197 -0.52 0.11 -8.43
C VAL A 197 0.92 -0.21 -8.00
N HIS A 198 1.33 0.30 -6.83
CA HIS A 198 2.65 0.05 -6.24
C HIS A 198 2.89 -1.45 -6.05
N GLY A 199 1.98 -2.12 -5.34
CA GLY A 199 2.03 -3.54 -5.05
C GLY A 199 2.08 -4.43 -6.30
N VAL A 200 1.31 -4.09 -7.33
CA VAL A 200 1.33 -4.84 -8.60
C VAL A 200 2.64 -4.62 -9.34
N PHE A 201 3.13 -3.38 -9.44
CA PHE A 201 4.37 -3.09 -10.14
C PHE A 201 5.56 -3.79 -9.48
N VAL A 202 5.72 -3.63 -8.16
CA VAL A 202 6.80 -4.26 -7.40
C VAL A 202 6.67 -5.78 -7.39
N GLY A 203 5.44 -6.30 -7.36
CA GLY A 203 5.14 -7.73 -7.51
C GLY A 203 5.61 -8.31 -8.85
N LEU A 204 5.40 -7.60 -9.96
CA LEU A 204 5.94 -8.00 -11.27
C LEU A 204 7.47 -8.02 -11.27
N LEU A 205 8.13 -7.05 -10.63
CA LEU A 205 9.59 -7.05 -10.49
C LEU A 205 10.08 -8.25 -9.67
N ALA A 206 9.35 -8.62 -8.60
CA ALA A 206 9.67 -9.79 -7.80
C ALA A 206 9.56 -11.08 -8.63
N GLN A 207 8.49 -11.21 -9.43
CA GLN A 207 8.31 -12.34 -10.35
C GLN A 207 9.44 -12.43 -11.37
N GLU A 208 9.85 -11.30 -11.97
CA GLU A 208 10.98 -11.27 -12.92
C GLU A 208 12.31 -11.73 -12.28
N GLU A 209 12.57 -11.34 -11.03
CA GLU A 209 13.78 -11.81 -10.32
C GLU A 209 13.67 -13.29 -9.92
N PHE A 210 12.48 -13.76 -9.55
CA PHE A 210 12.22 -15.17 -9.25
C PHE A 210 12.40 -16.07 -10.48
N ASP A 211 11.94 -15.65 -11.66
CA ASP A 211 12.05 -16.42 -12.91
C ASP A 211 13.50 -16.56 -13.40
N LYS A 212 14.40 -15.68 -12.96
CA LYS A 212 15.84 -15.74 -13.25
C LYS A 212 16.60 -16.69 -12.32
N MET A 213 15.94 -17.29 -11.34
CA MET A 213 16.54 -18.23 -10.39
C MET A 213 16.45 -19.68 -10.90
N THR A 214 17.35 -20.54 -10.44
CA THR A 214 17.24 -22.00 -10.64
C THR A 214 16.09 -22.57 -9.79
N MET A 215 15.58 -23.76 -10.13
CA MET A 215 14.50 -24.39 -9.35
C MET A 215 14.81 -24.52 -7.85
N LYS A 216 16.06 -24.85 -7.50
CA LYS A 216 16.49 -24.95 -6.09
C LYS A 216 16.48 -23.59 -5.38
N GLU A 217 16.89 -22.53 -6.08
CA GLU A 217 16.84 -21.16 -5.55
C GLU A 217 15.39 -20.69 -5.42
N GLN A 218 14.51 -21.01 -6.37
CA GLN A 218 13.09 -20.71 -6.31
C GLN A 218 12.40 -21.37 -5.10
N GLU A 219 12.68 -22.65 -4.83
CA GLU A 219 12.17 -23.35 -3.63
C GLU A 219 12.61 -22.66 -2.34
N LEU A 220 13.87 -22.25 -2.26
CA LEU A 220 14.40 -21.52 -1.11
C LEU A 220 13.76 -20.12 -0.98
N ALA A 221 13.69 -19.37 -2.08
CA ALA A 221 13.11 -18.04 -2.15
C ALA A 221 11.63 -18.04 -1.70
N TYR A 222 10.86 -19.01 -2.19
CA TYR A 222 9.47 -19.19 -1.78
C TYR A 222 9.34 -19.48 -0.28
N LYS A 223 10.16 -20.38 0.26
CA LYS A 223 10.17 -20.69 1.69
C LYS A 223 10.52 -19.45 2.53
N GLU A 224 11.53 -18.68 2.14
CA GLU A 224 11.93 -17.48 2.85
C GLU A 224 10.87 -16.37 2.79
N MET A 225 10.23 -16.19 1.63
CA MET A 225 9.09 -15.29 1.47
C MET A 225 7.95 -15.65 2.43
N LEU A 226 7.59 -16.94 2.54
CA LEU A 226 6.56 -17.39 3.47
C LEU A 226 6.93 -17.16 4.93
N LEU A 227 8.21 -17.30 5.31
CA LEU A 227 8.68 -17.00 6.66
C LEU A 227 8.56 -15.50 6.98
N ILE A 228 8.83 -14.61 6.01
CA ILE A 228 8.61 -13.17 6.15
C ILE A 228 7.12 -12.89 6.38
N LEU A 229 6.25 -13.46 5.53
CA LEU A 229 4.80 -13.33 5.66
C LEU A 229 4.30 -13.80 7.03
N GLU A 230 4.74 -14.96 7.50
CA GLU A 230 4.32 -15.52 8.79
C GLU A 230 4.77 -14.64 9.97
N LYS A 231 6.00 -14.14 9.94
CA LYS A 231 6.50 -13.23 10.98
C LYS A 231 5.72 -11.92 10.99
N LEU A 232 5.51 -11.32 9.82
CA LEU A 232 4.71 -10.10 9.67
C LEU A 232 3.27 -10.29 10.13
N TYR A 233 2.61 -11.38 9.71
CA TYR A 233 1.24 -11.69 10.15
C TYR A 233 1.15 -11.91 11.65
N SER A 234 2.15 -12.56 12.27
CA SER A 234 2.18 -12.71 13.73
C SER A 234 2.20 -11.37 14.47
N LEU A 235 3.02 -10.43 14.00
CA LEU A 235 3.08 -9.06 14.52
C LEU A 235 1.76 -8.33 14.27
N GLU A 236 1.19 -8.49 13.09
CA GLU A 236 -0.05 -7.79 12.72
C GLU A 236 -1.25 -8.26 13.54
N ARG A 237 -1.29 -9.53 13.94
CA ARG A 237 -2.31 -10.02 14.88
C ARG A 237 -2.17 -9.41 16.27
N GLU A 238 -0.94 -9.31 16.78
CA GLU A 238 -0.69 -8.66 18.08
C GLU A 238 -1.12 -7.20 18.05
N TYR A 239 -0.70 -6.46 17.00
CA TYR A 239 -1.11 -5.08 16.76
C TYR A 239 -2.63 -4.93 16.67
N THR A 240 -3.27 -5.78 15.87
CA THR A 240 -4.72 -5.76 15.66
C THR A 240 -5.47 -5.96 16.96
N LYS A 241 -5.04 -6.94 17.76
CA LYS A 241 -5.64 -7.22 19.06
C LYS A 241 -5.48 -6.05 20.03
N GLU A 242 -4.28 -5.52 20.18
CA GLU A 242 -4.02 -4.42 21.10
C GLU A 242 -4.80 -3.16 20.75
N LEU A 243 -4.91 -2.84 19.46
CA LEU A 243 -5.51 -1.59 19.03
C LEU A 243 -7.03 -1.67 18.89
N TYR A 244 -7.59 -2.77 18.39
CA TYR A 244 -9.00 -2.84 18.01
C TYR A 244 -9.92 -3.53 19.03
N SER A 245 -9.38 -4.11 20.10
CA SER A 245 -10.19 -4.76 21.14
C SER A 245 -11.16 -3.79 21.82
N CYS A 246 -10.74 -2.54 22.09
CA CYS A 246 -11.56 -1.53 22.77
C CYS A 246 -12.79 -1.11 21.96
N VAL A 247 -12.72 -1.17 20.63
CA VAL A 247 -13.82 -0.86 19.71
C VAL A 247 -14.51 -2.13 19.18
N GLY A 248 -14.11 -3.32 19.62
CA GLY A 248 -14.73 -4.60 19.26
C GLY A 248 -14.54 -5.02 17.81
N LEU A 249 -13.50 -4.53 17.13
CA LEU A 249 -13.27 -4.76 15.69
C LEU A 249 -12.12 -5.73 15.38
N GLU A 250 -11.43 -6.27 16.38
CA GLU A 250 -10.27 -7.17 16.24
C GLU A 250 -10.49 -8.27 15.18
N SER A 251 -11.59 -9.03 15.29
CA SER A 251 -11.88 -10.14 14.37
C SER A 251 -12.11 -9.67 12.93
N ALA A 252 -12.83 -8.56 12.74
CA ALA A 252 -13.10 -8.01 11.41
C ALA A 252 -11.83 -7.48 10.75
N VAL A 253 -10.94 -6.87 11.53
CA VAL A 253 -9.63 -6.39 11.06
C VAL A 253 -8.74 -7.57 10.70
N ASP A 254 -8.66 -8.63 11.52
CA ASP A 254 -7.84 -9.82 11.19
C ASP A 254 -8.31 -10.52 9.90
N VAL A 255 -9.62 -10.59 9.66
CA VAL A 255 -10.16 -11.09 8.38
C VAL A 255 -9.69 -10.23 7.21
N PHE A 256 -9.74 -8.91 7.34
CA PHE A 256 -9.30 -7.99 6.30
C PHE A 256 -7.78 -8.04 6.07
N VAL A 257 -7.00 -8.20 7.15
CA VAL A 257 -5.54 -8.39 7.10
C VAL A 257 -5.21 -9.68 6.34
N ARG A 258 -5.86 -10.81 6.63
CA ARG A 258 -5.67 -12.07 5.89
C ARG A 258 -6.13 -12.01 4.43
N TYR A 259 -7.22 -11.30 4.15
CA TYR A 259 -7.69 -11.05 2.79
C TYR A 259 -6.63 -10.33 1.95
N ASN A 260 -6.00 -9.29 2.52
CA ASN A 260 -4.97 -8.53 1.84
C ASN A 260 -3.62 -9.25 1.77
N ALA A 261 -3.30 -10.12 2.75
CA ALA A 261 -2.17 -11.05 2.64
C ALA A 261 -2.29 -11.98 1.41
N ASP A 262 -3.50 -12.48 1.13
CA ASP A 262 -3.77 -13.28 -0.07
C ASP A 262 -3.59 -12.45 -1.35
N LYS A 263 -4.04 -11.19 -1.38
CA LYS A 263 -3.79 -10.29 -2.51
C LYS A 263 -2.30 -10.01 -2.72
N ALA A 264 -1.53 -9.84 -1.64
CA ALA A 264 -0.09 -9.67 -1.72
C ALA A 264 0.60 -10.91 -2.31
N LEU A 265 0.17 -12.12 -1.92
CA LEU A 265 0.65 -13.37 -2.54
C LEU A 265 0.32 -13.45 -4.03
N MET A 266 -0.88 -13.04 -4.43
CA MET A 266 -1.28 -12.98 -5.84
C MET A 266 -0.43 -11.99 -6.64
N ASN A 267 -0.11 -10.80 -6.08
CA ASN A 267 0.81 -9.85 -6.71
C ASN A 267 2.22 -10.42 -6.91
N LEU A 268 2.62 -11.35 -6.04
CA LEU A 268 3.89 -12.09 -6.14
C LEU A 268 3.81 -13.33 -7.05
N GLY A 269 2.66 -13.61 -7.66
CA GLY A 269 2.46 -14.75 -8.57
C GLY A 269 2.20 -16.10 -7.87
N PHE A 270 1.80 -16.09 -6.59
CA PHE A 270 1.54 -17.30 -5.82
C PHE A 270 0.06 -17.47 -5.45
N ASP A 271 -0.32 -18.72 -5.15
CA ASP A 271 -1.66 -19.07 -4.68
C ASP A 271 -1.96 -18.50 -3.29
N THR A 272 -3.25 -18.33 -3.00
CA THR A 272 -3.76 -17.84 -1.73
C THR A 272 -3.49 -18.81 -0.58
N LYS A 273 -3.14 -18.29 0.60
CA LYS A 273 -2.85 -19.07 1.81
C LYS A 273 -4.03 -19.13 2.76
N PHE A 274 -4.76 -18.02 2.94
CA PHE A 274 -5.83 -17.90 3.92
C PHE A 274 -7.22 -18.18 3.32
N ASN A 275 -7.36 -18.08 2.00
CA ASN A 275 -8.57 -18.35 1.22
C ASN A 275 -9.77 -17.52 1.66
N ILE A 276 -9.53 -16.24 2.00
CA ILE A 276 -10.59 -15.30 2.40
C ILE A 276 -11.27 -14.75 1.16
N LYS A 277 -12.60 -14.74 1.16
CA LYS A 277 -13.41 -14.23 0.05
C LYS A 277 -13.90 -12.83 0.37
N ASP A 278 -14.26 -12.08 -0.67
CA ASP A 278 -14.87 -10.74 -0.53
C ASP A 278 -16.12 -10.78 0.37
N THR A 279 -16.89 -11.88 0.35
CA THR A 279 -18.07 -12.08 1.19
C THR A 279 -17.77 -12.19 2.69
N ASP A 280 -16.52 -12.47 3.05
CA ASP A 280 -16.08 -12.59 4.44
C ASP A 280 -15.63 -11.23 5.02
N VAL A 281 -15.28 -10.27 4.14
CA VAL A 281 -14.84 -8.93 4.55
C VAL A 281 -16.04 -8.11 5.03
N ASN A 282 -15.81 -7.28 6.05
CA ASN A 282 -16.85 -6.42 6.61
C ASN A 282 -17.45 -5.52 5.50
N PRO A 283 -18.77 -5.58 5.27
CA PRO A 283 -19.41 -4.85 4.17
C PRO A 283 -19.29 -3.33 4.30
N LEU A 284 -19.13 -2.79 5.51
CA LEU A 284 -18.91 -1.35 5.70
C LEU A 284 -17.55 -0.93 5.17
N VAL A 285 -16.51 -1.74 5.32
CA VAL A 285 -15.19 -1.46 4.73
C VAL A 285 -15.28 -1.53 3.20
N LEU A 286 -15.96 -2.54 2.66
CA LEU A 286 -16.22 -2.62 1.22
C LEU A 286 -17.03 -1.44 0.68
N ASN A 287 -17.96 -0.91 1.48
CA ASN A 287 -18.71 0.30 1.14
C ASN A 287 -17.81 1.55 1.20
N GLY A 288 -16.89 1.64 2.15
CA GLY A 288 -15.90 2.72 2.22
C GLY A 288 -14.94 2.74 1.02
N LEU A 289 -14.61 1.56 0.47
CA LEU A 289 -13.80 1.40 -0.75
C LEU A 289 -14.53 1.81 -2.03
N ARG A 290 -15.87 1.83 -2.00
CA ARG A 290 -16.70 2.19 -3.15
C ARG A 290 -16.71 3.69 -3.34
N THR A 291 -16.08 4.14 -4.43
CA THR A 291 -16.02 5.56 -4.82
C THR A 291 -17.18 5.97 -5.73
N ASP A 292 -17.97 5.02 -6.22
CA ASP A 292 -19.09 5.20 -7.15
C ASP A 292 -20.34 5.83 -6.52
N THR A 293 -20.46 5.81 -5.19
CA THR A 293 -21.58 6.46 -4.47
C THR A 293 -21.32 7.92 -4.12
N LYS A 294 -20.16 8.49 -4.46
CA LYS A 294 -19.84 9.89 -4.15
C LYS A 294 -20.40 10.79 -5.25
N THR A 295 -21.41 11.59 -4.89
CA THR A 295 -21.90 12.72 -5.71
C THR A 295 -20.70 13.53 -6.17
N HIS A 296 -20.40 13.43 -7.47
CA HIS A 296 -19.37 14.20 -8.14
C HIS A 296 -19.60 15.68 -7.86
N ASP A 297 -18.67 16.30 -7.12
CA ASP A 297 -18.57 17.74 -7.09
C ASP A 297 -18.12 18.18 -8.49
N PHE A 298 -19.10 18.67 -9.26
CA PHE A 298 -19.12 18.75 -10.73
C PHE A 298 -18.07 19.70 -11.34
N PHE A 299 -17.16 20.23 -10.51
CA PHE A 299 -16.09 21.16 -10.89
C PHE A 299 -14.68 20.54 -10.90
N SER A 300 -14.48 19.29 -10.46
CA SER A 300 -13.19 18.60 -10.57
C SER A 300 -13.20 17.60 -11.73
N THR A 301 -12.76 18.04 -12.92
CA THR A 301 -12.60 17.18 -14.09
C THR A 301 -11.35 16.30 -13.97
N LYS A 302 -11.44 15.19 -13.23
CA LYS A 302 -10.60 13.99 -13.45
C LYS A 302 -11.44 12.74 -13.22
N GLY A 303 -12.01 12.20 -14.29
CA GLY A 303 -12.84 11.00 -14.25
C GLY A 303 -12.04 9.74 -13.90
N ASN A 304 -12.56 8.96 -12.96
CA ASN A 304 -12.07 7.62 -12.63
C ASN A 304 -12.95 6.55 -13.28
N GLY A 305 -12.31 5.46 -13.71
CA GLY A 305 -12.96 4.17 -13.96
C GLY A 305 -12.52 3.50 -15.25
N TYR A 306 -11.66 2.48 -15.16
CA TYR A 306 -11.60 1.41 -16.16
C TYR A 306 -11.26 0.08 -15.50
N ILE A 307 -12.16 -0.89 -15.64
CA ILE A 307 -11.91 -2.32 -15.40
C ILE A 307 -11.38 -2.88 -16.72
N LYS A 308 -10.19 -3.48 -16.73
CA LYS A 308 -9.66 -4.17 -17.91
C LYS A 308 -9.81 -5.68 -17.73
N PRO A 309 -10.38 -6.41 -18.70
CA PRO A 309 -10.44 -7.87 -18.64
C PRO A 309 -9.04 -8.48 -18.77
N MET A 310 -8.75 -9.47 -17.92
CA MET A 310 -7.48 -10.21 -17.82
C MET A 310 -7.20 -11.18 -18.99
N ARG A 311 -7.96 -11.09 -20.08
CA ARG A 311 -7.71 -11.82 -21.32
C ARG A 311 -7.84 -10.89 -22.51
N VAL A 312 -6.69 -10.56 -23.11
CA VAL A 312 -6.61 -9.95 -24.42
C VAL A 312 -6.33 -11.09 -25.39
N GLU A 313 -7.34 -11.54 -26.13
CA GLU A 313 -7.08 -12.36 -27.31
C GLU A 313 -6.76 -11.42 -28.48
N PRO A 314 -5.67 -11.69 -29.24
CA PRO A 314 -5.36 -10.90 -30.42
C PRO A 314 -6.43 -11.11 -31.49
N LEU A 315 -6.89 -10.02 -32.10
CA LEU A 315 -7.83 -10.07 -33.23
C LEU A 315 -7.19 -10.82 -34.41
N HIS A 316 -7.97 -11.67 -35.07
CA HIS A 316 -7.61 -12.34 -36.31
C HIS A 316 -8.40 -11.76 -37.48
N ASP A 317 -7.85 -11.87 -38.70
CA ASP A 317 -8.47 -11.29 -39.91
C ASP A 317 -9.90 -11.82 -40.17
N ASP A 318 -10.23 -12.99 -39.63
CA ASP A 318 -11.56 -13.61 -39.71
C ASP A 318 -12.62 -12.92 -38.84
N ASP A 319 -12.22 -12.06 -37.89
CA ASP A 319 -13.14 -11.27 -37.05
C ASP A 319 -13.80 -10.10 -37.82
N PHE A 320 -13.40 -9.87 -39.07
CA PHE A 320 -13.85 -8.76 -39.93
C PHE A 320 -14.62 -9.20 -41.19
N MET A 321 -15.17 -10.42 -41.22
CA MET A 321 -16.02 -10.92 -42.31
C MET A 321 -17.52 -10.75 -42.05
#